data_AF-A0A843LG31-F1
#
_entry.id   AF-A0A843LG31-F1
#
_cell.length_a   1.000
_cell.length_b   1.000
_cell.length_c   1.000
_cell.angle_alpha   90.00
_cell.angle_beta   90.00
_cell.angle_gamma   90.00
#
_symmetry.space_group_name_H-M   'P 1'
#
loop_
_entity.id
_entity.type
_entity.pdbx_description
1 polymer ?
#
loop_
_entity_poly.entity_id
_entity_poly.type
_entity_poly.pdbx_seq_one_letter_code
_entity_poly.pdbx_strand_id
1 'polypeptide(L)'
;MEKIHFPKNYVGRSSMQVSFMTRLLGMTVTLFVLILTVKSELLQFKIITWQLAIAIPILFAALITNSKISSPSSFEEHRKFNLFVNSVSVALVINIIGLLLTRYVDKFMGFSYFILLLLTYFYFFMKDLRFGKEKIWNELIILALLILFGLVPAWTVLF
;
A
#
# COMPACT_ATOMS: atom_id res chain seq x y z
N MET A 1 18.01 39.60 -5.48
CA MET A 1 17.20 38.42 -5.84
C MET A 1 18.09 37.19 -5.78
N GLU A 2 18.02 36.46 -4.68
CA GLU A 2 18.80 35.24 -4.47
C GLU A 2 18.18 34.10 -5.30
N LYS A 3 18.94 33.53 -6.25
CA LYS A 3 18.48 32.37 -7.03
C LYS A 3 18.57 31.14 -6.14
N ILE A 4 17.42 30.71 -5.61
CA ILE A 4 17.30 29.44 -4.89
C ILE A 4 17.62 28.31 -5.88
N HIS A 5 18.83 27.75 -5.77
CA HIS A 5 19.26 26.58 -6.53
C HIS A 5 18.53 25.35 -5.99
N PHE A 6 17.41 24.97 -6.62
CA PHE A 6 16.81 23.67 -6.36
C PHE A 6 17.75 22.56 -6.86
N PRO A 7 18.11 21.58 -6.02
CA PRO A 7 18.94 20.46 -6.44
C PRO A 7 18.26 19.68 -7.57
N LYS A 8 18.92 19.62 -8.75
CA LYS A 8 18.45 18.97 -9.99
C LYS A 8 17.94 17.52 -9.80
N ASN A 9 18.35 16.83 -8.75
CA ASN A 9 18.02 15.42 -8.48
C ASN A 9 16.62 15.19 -7.86
N TYR A 10 15.89 16.23 -7.45
CA TYR A 10 14.55 16.06 -6.86
C TYR A 10 13.43 15.82 -7.88
N VAL A 11 13.64 16.15 -9.16
CA VAL A 11 12.59 16.06 -10.18
C VAL A 11 12.34 14.61 -10.64
N GLY A 12 13.38 13.76 -10.68
CA GLY A 12 13.27 12.38 -11.18
C GLY A 12 12.69 11.36 -10.19
N ARG A 13 12.85 11.56 -8.88
CA ARG A 13 12.31 10.63 -7.86
C ARG A 13 10.80 10.78 -7.68
N SER A 14 10.28 12.01 -7.71
CA SER A 14 8.83 12.23 -7.60
C SER A 14 8.09 11.70 -8.84
N SER A 15 8.66 11.84 -10.04
CA SER A 15 8.00 11.35 -11.26
C SER A 15 7.88 9.81 -11.29
N MET A 16 8.89 9.08 -10.80
CA MET A 16 8.83 7.61 -10.68
C MET A 16 7.79 7.17 -9.65
N GLN A 17 7.73 7.83 -8.49
CA GLN A 17 6.74 7.52 -7.45
C GLN A 17 5.31 7.82 -7.90
N VAL A 18 5.08 8.97 -8.54
CA VAL A 18 3.78 9.32 -9.14
C VAL A 18 3.38 8.26 -10.17
N SER A 19 4.27 7.89 -11.09
CA SER A 19 4.00 6.87 -12.11
C SER A 19 3.61 5.51 -11.50
N PHE A 20 4.32 5.06 -10.46
CA PHE A 20 4.01 3.83 -9.74
C PHE A 20 2.64 3.90 -9.06
N MET A 21 2.36 4.97 -8.33
CA MET A 21 1.07 5.15 -7.65
C MET A 21 -0.10 5.27 -8.64
N THR A 22 0.11 5.88 -9.82
CA THR A 22 -0.92 5.98 -10.86
C THR A 22 -1.24 4.61 -11.42
N ARG A 23 -0.22 3.78 -11.65
CA ARG A 23 -0.41 2.39 -12.07
C ARG A 23 -1.14 1.57 -11.02
N LEU A 24 -0.77 1.69 -9.75
CA LEU A 24 -1.46 1.01 -8.65
C LEU A 24 -2.92 1.45 -8.55
N LEU A 25 -3.21 2.74 -8.66
CA LEU A 25 -4.58 3.25 -8.70
C LEU A 25 -5.35 2.65 -9.87
N GLY A 26 -4.79 2.70 -11.08
CA GLY A 26 -5.40 2.11 -12.27
C GLY A 26 -5.70 0.62 -12.11
N MET A 27 -4.76 -0.16 -11.57
CA MET A 27 -4.95 -1.58 -11.27
C MET A 27 -6.05 -1.81 -10.23
N THR A 28 -6.06 -1.02 -9.15
CA THR A 28 -7.03 -1.15 -8.06
C THR A 28 -8.44 -0.81 -8.51
N VAL A 29 -8.60 0.27 -9.29
CA VAL A 29 -9.89 0.64 -9.89
C VAL A 29 -10.35 -0.40 -10.90
N THR A 30 -9.45 -0.91 -11.74
CA THR A 30 -9.78 -1.96 -12.72
C THR A 30 -10.24 -3.23 -12.01
N LEU A 31 -9.53 -3.66 -10.96
CA LEU A 31 -9.93 -4.78 -10.10
C LEU A 31 -11.30 -4.53 -9.47
N PHE A 32 -11.54 -3.35 -8.92
CA PHE A 32 -12.82 -2.99 -8.30
C PHE A 32 -13.98 -3.06 -9.29
N VAL A 33 -13.82 -2.48 -10.48
CA VAL A 33 -14.82 -2.53 -11.56
C VAL A 33 -15.03 -3.98 -12.02
N LEU A 34 -13.95 -4.73 -12.26
CA LEU A 34 -14.04 -6.12 -12.70
C LEU A 34 -14.79 -7.00 -11.69
N ILE A 35 -14.48 -6.83 -10.40
CA ILE A 35 -15.17 -7.50 -9.29
C ILE A 35 -16.66 -7.15 -9.29
N LEU A 36 -17.01 -5.86 -9.41
CA LEU A 36 -18.39 -5.40 -9.50
C LEU A 36 -19.13 -5.97 -10.71
N THR A 37 -18.48 -6.05 -11.87
CA THR A 37 -19.12 -6.44 -13.13
C THR A 37 -19.22 -7.95 -13.35
N VAL A 38 -18.19 -8.72 -12.94
CA VAL A 38 -18.09 -10.15 -13.31
C VAL A 38 -18.79 -11.04 -12.28
N LYS A 39 -18.64 -10.72 -10.98
CA LYS A 39 -19.27 -11.48 -9.90
C LYS A 39 -19.40 -10.60 -8.67
N SER A 40 -20.56 -9.97 -8.48
CA SER A 40 -20.88 -9.29 -7.21
C SER A 40 -20.80 -10.23 -5.99
N GLU A 41 -20.86 -11.54 -6.20
CA GLU A 41 -20.55 -12.57 -5.19
C GLU A 41 -19.14 -12.43 -4.60
N LEU A 42 -18.18 -11.89 -5.36
CA LEU A 42 -16.82 -11.59 -4.88
C LEU A 42 -16.84 -10.54 -3.76
N LEU A 43 -17.87 -9.69 -3.72
CA LEU A 43 -18.07 -8.67 -2.69
C LEU A 43 -18.75 -9.21 -1.42
N GLN A 44 -19.23 -10.47 -1.42
CA GLN A 44 -19.80 -11.09 -0.21
C GLN A 44 -18.76 -11.20 0.90
N PHE A 45 -17.48 -11.32 0.54
CA PHE A 45 -16.39 -11.19 1.50
C PHE A 45 -16.15 -9.71 1.80
N LYS A 46 -16.92 -9.18 2.76
CA LYS A 46 -16.95 -7.76 3.12
C LYS A 46 -15.54 -7.17 3.28
N ILE A 47 -14.59 -7.93 3.82
CA ILE A 47 -13.21 -7.47 4.02
C ILE A 47 -12.52 -7.06 2.71
N ILE A 48 -12.70 -7.79 1.60
CA ILE A 48 -12.11 -7.42 0.29
C ILE A 48 -12.75 -6.13 -0.21
N THR A 49 -14.08 -6.04 -0.15
CA THR A 49 -14.85 -4.86 -0.59
C THR A 49 -14.45 -3.60 0.18
N TRP A 50 -14.37 -3.70 1.51
CA TRP A 50 -14.00 -2.57 2.36
C TRP A 50 -12.56 -2.12 2.10
N GLN A 51 -11.63 -3.06 1.93
CA GLN A 51 -10.25 -2.72 1.60
C GLN A 51 -10.15 -2.05 0.22
N LEU A 52 -10.88 -2.53 -0.79
CA LEU A 52 -10.92 -1.90 -2.11
C LEU A 52 -11.51 -0.48 -2.06
N ALA A 53 -12.64 -0.32 -1.37
CA ALA A 53 -13.31 0.96 -1.21
C ALA A 53 -12.45 1.99 -0.48
N ILE A 54 -11.63 1.56 0.49
CA ILE A 54 -10.69 2.42 1.23
C ILE A 54 -9.39 2.65 0.44
N ALA A 55 -8.89 1.64 -0.29
CA ALA A 55 -7.64 1.74 -1.04
C ALA A 55 -7.71 2.79 -2.14
N ILE A 56 -8.85 2.95 -2.83
CA ILE A 56 -8.99 3.91 -3.93
C ILE A 56 -8.80 5.36 -3.45
N PRO A 57 -9.53 5.88 -2.44
CA PRO A 57 -9.29 7.21 -1.87
C PRO A 57 -7.86 7.40 -1.35
N ILE A 58 -7.27 6.39 -0.70
CA ILE A 58 -5.91 6.49 -0.15
C ILE A 58 -4.87 6.54 -1.27
N LEU A 59 -5.03 5.76 -2.34
CA LEU A 59 -4.16 5.82 -3.53
C LEU A 59 -4.28 7.18 -4.23
N PHE A 60 -5.47 7.77 -4.25
CA PHE A 60 -5.66 9.13 -4.77
C PHE A 60 -4.95 10.18 -3.90
N ALA A 61 -5.05 10.05 -2.57
CA ALA A 61 -4.30 10.89 -1.64
C ALA A 61 -2.78 10.72 -1.83
N ALA A 62 -2.29 9.49 -2.00
CA ALA A 62 -0.88 9.19 -2.30
C ALA A 62 -0.41 9.87 -3.60
N LEU A 63 -1.25 9.88 -4.63
CA LEU A 63 -0.93 10.56 -5.88
C LEU A 63 -0.79 12.07 -5.70
N ILE A 64 -1.74 12.67 -4.99
CA ILE A 64 -1.72 14.10 -4.71
C ILE A 64 -0.45 14.45 -3.92
N THR A 65 -0.12 13.69 -2.87
CA THR A 65 1.07 13.96 -2.05
C THR A 65 2.38 13.83 -2.83
N ASN A 66 2.45 12.93 -3.81
CA ASN A 66 3.64 12.77 -4.66
C ASN A 66 3.73 13.80 -5.82
N SER A 67 2.64 14.50 -6.16
CA SER A 67 2.54 15.41 -7.32
C SER A 67 3.16 16.81 -7.16
N LYS A 68 3.97 17.06 -6.12
CA LYS A 68 4.69 18.33 -5.83
C LYS A 68 3.79 19.55 -5.56
N ILE A 69 3.02 19.49 -4.47
CA ILE A 69 2.40 20.69 -3.89
C ILE A 69 2.78 20.74 -2.40
N SER A 70 3.96 21.25 -2.06
CA SER A 70 4.27 21.56 -0.65
C SER A 70 5.28 22.69 -0.54
N SER A 71 4.90 23.71 0.23
CA SER A 71 5.77 24.81 0.69
C SER A 71 6.98 24.27 1.48
N PRO A 72 8.16 24.91 1.42
CA PRO A 72 9.33 24.49 2.19
C PRO A 72 9.10 24.39 3.70
N SER A 73 8.17 25.17 4.27
CA SER A 73 7.86 25.18 5.71
C SER A 73 7.09 23.95 6.20
N SER A 74 6.44 23.19 5.30
CA SER A 74 5.64 22.00 5.64
C SER A 74 6.29 20.69 5.15
N PHE A 75 7.58 20.72 4.80
CA PHE A 75 8.24 19.63 4.10
C PHE A 75 8.36 18.34 4.93
N GLU A 76 8.57 18.44 6.24
CA GLU A 76 8.72 17.26 7.10
C GLU A 76 7.39 16.56 7.40
N GLU A 77 6.33 17.33 7.71
CA GLU A 77 4.98 16.79 7.89
C GLU A 77 4.43 16.20 6.59
N HIS A 78 4.63 16.90 5.47
CA HIS A 78 4.27 16.39 4.14
C HIS A 78 5.01 15.10 3.81
N ARG A 79 6.31 15.00 4.16
CA ARG A 79 7.10 13.77 3.98
C ARG A 79 6.56 12.63 4.85
N LYS A 80 6.23 12.88 6.13
CA LYS A 80 5.67 11.87 7.03
C LYS A 80 4.30 11.39 6.54
N PHE A 81 3.42 12.32 6.16
CA PHE A 81 2.11 12.01 5.60
C PHE A 81 2.22 11.24 4.28
N ASN A 82 3.09 11.67 3.36
CA ASN A 82 3.31 10.97 2.11
C ASN A 82 3.80 9.53 2.34
N LEU A 83 4.76 9.33 3.25
CA LEU A 83 5.24 7.99 3.61
C LEU A 83 4.11 7.14 4.18
N PHE A 84 3.30 7.67 5.09
CA PHE A 84 2.18 6.97 5.69
C PHE A 84 1.12 6.54 4.65
N VAL A 85 0.63 7.49 3.85
CA VAL A 85 -0.43 7.23 2.85
C VAL A 85 0.07 6.24 1.79
N ASN A 86 1.32 6.35 1.35
CA ASN A 86 1.93 5.38 0.44
C ASN A 86 2.01 3.98 1.07
N SER A 87 2.53 3.86 2.29
CA SER A 87 2.63 2.58 2.99
C SER A 87 1.28 1.90 3.19
N VAL A 88 0.26 2.65 3.62
CA VAL A 88 -1.09 2.12 3.85
C VAL A 88 -1.73 1.69 2.53
N SER A 89 -1.63 2.50 1.48
CA SER A 89 -2.19 2.17 0.16
C SER A 89 -1.62 0.87 -0.40
N VAL A 90 -0.30 0.71 -0.35
CA VAL A 90 0.39 -0.50 -0.82
C VAL A 90 -0.01 -1.71 0.02
N ALA A 91 -0.07 -1.60 1.34
CA ALA A 91 -0.48 -2.69 2.22
C ALA A 91 -1.91 -3.18 1.91
N LEU A 92 -2.86 -2.25 1.68
CA LEU A 92 -4.24 -2.59 1.33
C LEU A 92 -4.31 -3.31 -0.03
N VAL A 93 -3.61 -2.81 -1.05
CA VAL A 93 -3.60 -3.44 -2.38
C VAL A 93 -3.00 -4.85 -2.32
N ILE A 94 -1.89 -5.01 -1.60
CA ILE A 94 -1.25 -6.31 -1.39
C ILE A 94 -2.20 -7.28 -0.67
N ASN A 95 -2.89 -6.83 0.37
CA ASN A 95 -3.87 -7.65 1.08
C ASN A 95 -5.02 -8.09 0.18
N ILE A 96 -5.56 -7.18 -0.64
CA ILE A 96 -6.62 -7.51 -1.59
C ILE A 96 -6.15 -8.61 -2.54
N ILE A 97 -4.95 -8.48 -3.11
CA ILE A 97 -4.38 -9.49 -4.01
C ILE A 97 -4.25 -10.84 -3.30
N GLY A 98 -3.67 -10.86 -2.10
CA GLY A 98 -3.50 -12.09 -1.32
C GLY A 98 -4.83 -12.78 -0.99
N LEU A 99 -5.84 -12.01 -0.59
CA LEU A 99 -7.18 -12.55 -0.29
C LEU A 99 -7.89 -13.07 -1.54
N LEU A 100 -7.73 -12.40 -2.68
CA LEU A 100 -8.24 -12.89 -3.96
C LEU A 100 -7.58 -14.22 -4.35
N LEU A 101 -6.25 -14.34 -4.17
CA LEU A 101 -5.53 -15.59 -4.41
C LEU A 101 -6.03 -16.73 -3.50
N THR A 102 -6.15 -16.47 -2.19
CA THR A 102 -6.63 -17.46 -1.20
C THR A 102 -8.03 -17.97 -1.56
N ARG A 103 -8.91 -17.09 -2.03
CA ARG A 103 -10.32 -17.41 -2.24
C ARG A 103 -10.62 -18.01 -3.61
N TYR A 104 -9.94 -17.54 -4.66
CA TYR A 104 -10.33 -17.82 -6.05
C TYR A 104 -9.32 -18.60 -6.87
N VAL A 105 -8.06 -18.67 -6.44
CA VAL A 105 -7.04 -19.44 -7.15
C VAL A 105 -6.75 -20.72 -6.40
N ASP A 106 -6.09 -20.60 -5.24
CA ASP A 106 -5.77 -21.72 -4.38
C ASP A 106 -5.46 -21.21 -2.97
N LYS A 107 -6.01 -21.92 -1.96
CA LYS A 107 -5.89 -21.48 -0.57
C LYS A 107 -4.43 -21.49 -0.09
N PHE A 108 -3.63 -22.48 -0.50
CA PHE A 108 -2.22 -22.57 -0.14
C PHE A 108 -1.38 -21.53 -0.87
N MET A 109 -1.70 -21.21 -2.13
CA MET A 109 -1.05 -20.13 -2.87
C MET A 109 -1.26 -18.77 -2.20
N GLY A 110 -2.49 -18.44 -1.80
CA GLY A 110 -2.75 -17.19 -1.08
C GLY A 110 -2.10 -17.13 0.31
N PHE A 111 -2.08 -18.26 1.04
CA PHE A 111 -1.44 -18.32 2.35
C PHE A 111 0.09 -18.18 2.27
N SER A 112 0.73 -18.89 1.34
CA SER A 112 2.17 -18.77 1.08
C SER A 112 2.56 -17.37 0.63
N TYR A 113 1.72 -16.69 -0.16
CA TYR A 113 1.88 -15.28 -0.51
C TYR A 113 1.97 -14.38 0.73
N PHE A 114 1.03 -14.52 1.69
CA PHE A 114 1.07 -13.75 2.93
C PHE A 114 2.29 -14.06 3.81
N ILE A 115 2.69 -15.33 3.92
CA ILE A 115 3.90 -15.71 4.67
C ILE A 115 5.14 -15.05 4.06
N LEU A 116 5.33 -15.12 2.74
CA LEU A 116 6.48 -14.55 2.06
C LEU A 116 6.56 -13.03 2.25
N LEU A 117 5.42 -12.34 2.16
CA LEU A 117 5.35 -10.91 2.45
C LEU A 117 5.67 -10.60 3.90
N LEU A 118 5.10 -11.36 4.84
CA LEU A 118 5.35 -11.15 6.26
C LEU A 118 6.83 -11.34 6.60
N LEU A 119 7.49 -12.37 6.04
CA LEU A 119 8.93 -12.56 6.18
C LEU A 119 9.74 -11.41 5.58
N THR A 120 9.32 -10.89 4.43
CA THR A 120 9.97 -9.76 3.76
C THR A 120 9.90 -8.50 4.61
N TYR A 121 8.71 -8.13 5.08
CA TYR A 121 8.52 -6.95 5.93
C TYR A 121 9.13 -7.13 7.32
N PHE A 122 9.13 -8.35 7.86
CA PHE A 122 9.83 -8.64 9.11
C PHE A 122 11.36 -8.48 8.96
N TYR A 123 11.93 -8.92 7.84
CA TYR A 123 13.34 -8.70 7.54
C TYR A 123 13.68 -7.20 7.45
N PHE A 124 12.87 -6.41 6.74
CA PHE A 124 13.05 -4.96 6.66
C PHE A 124 12.89 -4.28 8.02
N PHE A 125 11.89 -4.66 8.78
CA PHE A 125 11.69 -4.18 10.15
C PHE A 125 12.92 -4.44 11.03
N MET A 126 13.45 -5.66 11.01
CA MET A 126 14.65 -6.02 11.79
C MET A 126 15.89 -5.25 11.33
N LYS A 127 16.02 -4.98 10.03
CA LYS A 127 17.09 -4.16 9.47
C LYS A 127 16.98 -2.71 9.95
N ASP A 128 15.80 -2.11 9.89
CA ASP A 128 15.58 -0.73 10.32
C ASP A 128 15.75 -0.59 11.85
N LEU A 129 15.38 -1.61 12.62
CA LEU A 129 15.62 -1.64 14.07
C LEU A 129 17.11 -1.56 14.43
N ARG A 130 17.99 -2.07 13.57
CA ARG A 130 19.45 -2.02 13.74
C ARG A 130 20.08 -0.73 13.22
N PHE A 131 19.52 -0.10 12.18
CA PHE A 131 20.21 0.95 11.41
C PHE A 131 19.49 2.32 11.34
N GLY A 132 18.26 2.47 11.82
CA GLY A 132 17.59 3.78 11.87
C GLY A 132 16.12 3.77 12.30
N LYS A 133 15.76 4.66 13.24
CA LYS A 133 14.44 4.69 13.89
C LYS A 133 13.32 5.34 13.06
N GLU A 134 13.63 6.11 12.02
CA GLU A 134 12.64 6.95 11.33
C GLU A 134 11.51 6.17 10.61
N LYS A 135 11.72 4.88 10.30
CA LYS A 135 10.77 4.08 9.49
C LYS A 135 10.02 2.99 10.26
N ILE A 136 10.43 2.71 11.49
CA ILE A 136 9.90 1.61 12.32
C ILE A 136 8.37 1.66 12.44
N TRP A 137 7.82 2.86 12.64
CA TRP A 137 6.37 3.04 12.76
C TRP A 137 5.61 2.64 11.50
N ASN A 138 6.12 2.99 10.32
CA ASN A 138 5.46 2.64 9.07
C ASN A 138 5.55 1.14 8.79
N GLU A 139 6.70 0.52 9.07
CA GLU A 139 6.87 -0.93 8.95
C GLU A 139 5.94 -1.70 9.91
N LEU A 140 5.79 -1.21 11.16
CA LEU A 140 4.83 -1.76 12.13
C LEU A 140 3.40 -1.65 11.63
N ILE A 141 3.02 -0.50 11.06
CA ILE A 141 1.67 -0.30 10.50
C ILE A 141 1.43 -1.25 9.34
N ILE A 142 2.40 -1.44 8.45
CA ILE A 142 2.30 -2.38 7.33
C ILE A 142 2.14 -3.82 7.88
N LEU A 143 2.99 -4.23 8.81
CA LEU A 143 2.90 -5.56 9.44
C LEU A 143 1.55 -5.78 10.12
N ALA A 144 1.06 -4.80 10.87
CA ALA A 144 -0.25 -4.86 11.50
C ALA A 144 -1.38 -4.98 10.46
N LEU A 145 -1.32 -4.21 9.37
CA LEU A 145 -2.30 -4.29 8.28
C LEU A 145 -2.25 -5.65 7.58
N LEU A 146 -1.05 -6.18 7.30
CA LEU A 146 -0.88 -7.49 6.67
C LEU A 146 -1.45 -8.61 7.55
N ILE A 147 -1.23 -8.56 8.87
CA ILE A 147 -1.72 -9.59 9.78
C ILE A 147 -3.24 -9.47 9.95
N LEU A 148 -3.73 -8.30 10.39
CA LEU A 148 -5.12 -8.11 10.79
C LEU A 148 -6.10 -8.16 9.62
N PHE A 149 -5.70 -7.61 8.47
CA PHE A 149 -6.58 -7.48 7.29
C PHE A 149 -6.19 -8.41 6.13
N GLY A 150 -5.08 -9.14 6.23
CA GLY A 150 -4.62 -10.12 5.24
C GLY A 150 -4.62 -11.54 5.80
N LEU A 151 -3.63 -11.85 6.64
CA LEU A 151 -3.36 -13.20 7.13
C LEU A 151 -4.50 -13.77 7.98
N VAL A 152 -5.05 -12.99 8.92
CA VAL A 152 -6.17 -13.44 9.78
C VAL A 152 -7.41 -13.76 8.94
N PRO A 153 -7.88 -12.87 8.05
CA PRO A 153 -8.99 -13.20 7.15
C PRO A 153 -8.67 -14.40 6.23
N ALA A 154 -7.46 -14.51 5.71
CA ALA A 154 -7.05 -15.67 4.90
C ALA A 154 -7.13 -16.98 5.70
N TRP A 155 -6.72 -16.97 6.98
CA TRP A 155 -6.83 -18.11 7.88
C TRP A 155 -8.28 -18.55 8.10
N THR A 156 -9.21 -17.60 8.28
CA THR A 156 -10.65 -17.90 8.40
C THR A 156 -11.30 -18.48 7.13
N VAL A 157 -10.62 -18.40 6.00
CA VAL A 157 -11.06 -19.04 4.74
C VAL A 157 -10.48 -20.45 4.60
N LEU A 158 -9.35 -20.72 5.25
CA LEU A 158 -8.68 -22.02 5.25
C LEU A 158 -9.37 -23.05 6.14
N PHE A 159 -9.77 -22.63 7.35
CA PHE A 159 -10.37 -23.47 8.40
C PHE A 159 -11.81 -23.02 8.69
#